data_AF-A0A1X7VN69-F1
#
_entry.id   AF-A0A1X7VN69-F1
#
_cell.length_a   1.000
_cell.length_b   1.000
_cell.length_c   1.000
_cell.angle_alpha   90.00
_cell.angle_beta   90.00
_cell.angle_gamma   90.00
#
_symmetry.space_group_name_H-M   'P 1'
#
loop_
_entity.id
_entity.type
_entity.pdbx_description
1 polymer ?
#
loop_
_entity_poly.entity_id
_entity_poly.type
_entity_poly.pdbx_seq_one_letter_code
_entity_poly.pdbx_strand_id
1 'polypeptide(L)'
;MEEEYIENDNFTLSEEINGPLLAAVIAVEMVAGLIANIFVLALSCFHCEIYKKPSTVFLTNMLVANLIMIVVVMPVPIATCVSGEWIFGSTVSSKLASCEAMGTLFAWSTLIATESLVLLSFDRFFFIVKAGKYNEHMTVKKALIIVVASWILATILVSPPQYGFGGFNFAESYGLCGPSFRSVGFSVYGSVIIGSLIISIVV
;
A
#
# COMPACT_ATOMS: atom_id res chain seq x y z
N MET A 1 -29.94 -11.50 13.93
CA MET A 1 -28.78 -12.05 14.65
C MET A 1 -27.59 -11.23 14.19
N GLU A 2 -27.21 -10.24 14.99
CA GLU A 2 -25.93 -9.54 14.86
C GLU A 2 -24.85 -10.59 15.06
N GLU A 3 -24.08 -10.91 14.01
CA GLU A 3 -22.82 -11.62 14.19
C GLU A 3 -21.92 -10.64 14.93
N GLU A 4 -21.74 -10.89 16.22
CA GLU A 4 -20.79 -10.25 17.10
C GLU A 4 -19.41 -10.29 16.43
N TYR A 5 -18.92 -9.12 16.00
CA TYR A 5 -17.55 -8.96 15.54
C TYR A 5 -16.69 -9.30 16.76
N ILE A 6 -16.03 -10.47 16.74
CA ILE A 6 -15.10 -10.85 17.79
C ILE A 6 -13.92 -9.90 17.67
N GLU A 7 -13.97 -8.83 18.46
CA GLU A 7 -12.86 -7.93 18.71
C GLU A 7 -11.77 -8.76 19.38
N ASN A 8 -10.83 -9.24 18.57
CA ASN A 8 -9.72 -10.03 19.08
C ASN A 8 -8.73 -9.04 19.71
N ASP A 9 -8.79 -8.92 21.03
CA ASP A 9 -7.92 -8.06 21.85
C ASP A 9 -6.53 -8.66 22.07
N ASN A 10 -6.25 -9.80 21.41
CA ASN A 10 -4.92 -10.37 21.36
C ASN A 10 -4.01 -9.57 20.42
N PHE A 11 -3.07 -8.85 21.03
CA PHE A 11 -2.05 -8.07 20.34
C PHE A 11 -0.67 -8.73 20.36
N THR A 12 -0.63 -10.03 20.64
CA THR A 12 0.61 -10.79 20.82
C THR A 12 0.96 -11.55 19.55
N LEU A 13 2.24 -11.55 19.17
CA LEU A 13 2.74 -12.35 18.07
C LEU A 13 2.58 -13.84 18.39
N SER A 14 2.28 -14.66 17.38
CA SER A 14 2.15 -16.11 17.57
C SER A 14 3.45 -16.73 18.11
N GLU A 15 3.33 -17.65 19.07
CA GLU A 15 4.47 -18.38 19.64
C GLU A 15 5.23 -19.23 18.60
N GLU A 16 4.58 -19.58 17.48
CA GLU A 16 5.20 -20.33 16.39
C GLU A 16 6.20 -19.47 15.57
N ILE A 17 6.15 -18.15 15.71
CA ILE A 17 6.95 -17.22 14.91
C ILE A 17 8.19 -16.81 15.66
N ASN A 18 9.34 -16.95 14.99
CA ASN A 18 10.58 -16.34 15.44
C ASN A 18 10.54 -14.82 15.15
N GLY A 19 10.01 -14.05 16.10
CA GLY A 19 9.89 -12.60 16.02
C GLY A 19 11.18 -11.88 15.63
N PRO A 20 12.32 -12.14 16.29
CA PRO A 20 13.61 -11.55 15.91
C PRO A 20 14.05 -11.85 14.47
N LEU A 21 13.82 -13.08 13.98
CA LEU A 21 14.13 -13.44 12.60
C LEU A 21 13.22 -12.68 11.62
N LEU A 22 11.91 -12.63 11.88
CA LEU A 22 10.97 -11.89 11.05
C LEU A 22 11.30 -10.40 11.01
N ALA A 23 11.61 -9.79 12.17
CA ALA A 23 12.06 -8.41 12.27
C ALA A 23 13.32 -8.17 11.44
N ALA A 24 14.30 -9.08 11.48
CA ALA A 24 15.52 -8.97 10.68
C ALA A 24 15.23 -9.04 9.18
N VAL A 25 14.34 -9.93 8.73
CA VAL A 25 13.93 -10.04 7.31
C VAL A 25 13.27 -8.74 6.86
N ILE A 26 12.28 -8.23 7.60
CA ILE A 26 11.57 -6.98 7.26
C ILE A 26 12.55 -5.79 7.27
N ALA A 27 13.49 -5.74 8.21
CA ALA A 27 14.51 -4.69 8.25
C ALA A 27 15.45 -4.73 7.03
N VAL A 28 15.84 -5.93 6.58
CA VAL A 28 16.64 -6.09 5.35
C VAL A 28 15.85 -5.62 4.13
N GLU A 29 14.57 -6.00 4.02
CA GLU A 29 13.68 -5.52 2.95
C GLU A 29 13.52 -4.00 2.98
N MET A 30 13.33 -3.42 4.16
CA MET A 30 13.21 -1.97 4.37
C MET A 30 14.48 -1.25 3.89
N VAL A 31 15.67 -1.71 4.29
CA VAL A 31 16.95 -1.08 3.89
C VAL A 31 17.20 -1.24 2.40
N ALA A 32 17.03 -2.43 1.85
CA ALA A 32 17.19 -2.69 0.41
C ALA A 32 16.20 -1.85 -0.42
N GLY A 33 14.95 -1.80 0.02
CA GLY A 33 13.89 -1.00 -0.58
C GLY A 33 14.21 0.50 -0.55
N LEU A 34 14.66 1.04 0.57
CA LEU A 34 15.10 2.44 0.66
C LEU A 34 16.20 2.75 -0.35
N ILE A 35 17.27 1.95 -0.34
CA ILE A 35 18.43 2.15 -1.23
C ILE A 35 17.99 2.09 -2.69
N ALA A 36 17.26 1.05 -3.08
CA ALA A 36 16.84 0.85 -4.47
C ALA A 36 15.91 1.98 -4.96
N ASN A 37 14.88 2.31 -4.18
CA ASN A 37 13.90 3.32 -4.61
C ASN A 37 14.49 4.74 -4.62
N ILE A 38 15.31 5.10 -3.62
CA ILE A 38 16.01 6.40 -3.60
C ILE A 38 17.00 6.49 -4.75
N PHE A 39 17.76 5.43 -5.03
CA PHE A 39 18.73 5.42 -6.12
C PHE A 39 18.07 5.67 -7.47
N VAL A 40 16.98 4.94 -7.79
CA VAL A 40 16.26 5.13 -9.06
C VAL A 40 15.59 6.51 -9.13
N LEU A 41 15.06 7.01 -8.01
CA LEU A 41 14.48 8.35 -7.94
C LEU A 41 15.55 9.42 -8.19
N ALA A 42 16.71 9.30 -7.56
CA ALA A 42 17.85 10.20 -7.76
C ALA A 42 18.34 10.17 -9.22
N LEU A 43 18.51 8.99 -9.81
CA LEU A 43 18.87 8.85 -11.23
C LEU A 43 17.86 9.53 -12.16
N SER A 44 16.57 9.38 -11.84
CA SER A 44 15.50 10.07 -12.57
C SER A 44 15.66 11.59 -12.44
N CYS A 45 15.92 12.11 -11.23
CA CYS A 45 16.18 13.53 -10.91
C CYS A 45 17.33 14.13 -11.70
N PHE A 46 18.46 13.42 -11.78
CA PHE A 46 19.66 13.95 -12.45
C PHE A 46 19.52 14.01 -13.97
N HIS A 47 18.64 13.21 -14.57
CA HIS A 47 18.39 13.25 -16.01
C HIS A 47 17.18 14.13 -16.33
N CYS A 48 17.34 15.45 -16.22
CA CYS A 48 16.28 16.47 -16.40
C CYS A 48 15.42 16.31 -17.67
N GLU A 49 15.97 15.74 -18.75
CA GLU A 49 15.22 15.51 -19.99
C GLU A 49 14.15 14.41 -19.87
N ILE A 50 14.27 13.52 -18.88
CA ILE A 50 13.36 12.41 -18.64
C ILE A 50 12.04 12.92 -18.03
N TYR A 51 12.04 13.99 -17.22
CA TYR A 51 10.83 14.56 -16.60
C TYR A 51 9.77 15.10 -17.55
N LYS A 52 10.14 15.33 -18.81
CA LYS A 52 9.21 15.81 -19.83
C LYS A 52 8.33 14.67 -20.40
N LYS A 53 8.57 13.42 -20.00
CA LYS A 53 7.86 12.24 -20.50
C LYS A 53 6.78 11.77 -19.50
N PRO A 54 5.57 11.41 -19.96
CA PRO A 54 4.52 10.86 -19.09
C PRO A 54 4.98 9.62 -18.31
N SER A 55 5.78 8.75 -18.93
CA SER A 55 6.38 7.58 -18.27
C SER A 55 7.14 7.88 -16.98
N THR A 56 7.76 9.05 -16.89
CA THR A 56 8.53 9.47 -15.71
C THR A 56 7.63 9.85 -14.57
N VAL A 57 6.41 10.34 -14.84
CA VAL A 57 5.40 10.61 -13.83
C VAL A 57 4.97 9.32 -13.15
N PHE A 58 4.65 8.28 -13.94
CA PHE A 58 4.26 6.99 -13.39
C PHE A 58 5.39 6.30 -12.63
N LEU A 59 6.63 6.36 -13.15
CA LEU A 59 7.80 5.84 -12.44
C LEU A 59 8.01 6.57 -11.11
N THR A 60 7.96 7.90 -11.11
CA THR A 60 8.13 8.70 -9.89
C THR A 60 7.04 8.40 -8.88
N ASN A 61 5.78 8.29 -9.32
CA ASN A 61 4.65 7.92 -8.48
C ASN A 61 4.86 6.54 -7.80
N MET A 62 5.28 5.52 -8.56
CA MET A 62 5.60 4.20 -8.00
C MET A 62 6.71 4.27 -6.95
N LEU A 63 7.79 5.01 -7.22
CA LEU A 63 8.90 5.17 -6.27
C LEU A 63 8.44 5.90 -4.99
N VAL A 64 7.62 6.94 -5.11
CA VAL A 64 7.05 7.67 -3.97
C VAL A 64 6.13 6.78 -3.15
N ALA A 65 5.25 6.00 -3.79
CA ALA A 65 4.36 5.06 -3.12
C ALA A 65 5.14 4.00 -2.32
N ASN A 66 6.19 3.43 -2.92
CA ASN A 66 7.07 2.49 -2.23
C ASN A 66 7.77 3.14 -1.03
N LEU A 67 8.30 4.36 -1.19
CA LEU A 67 8.97 5.06 -0.09
C LEU A 67 8.02 5.36 1.07
N ILE A 68 6.76 5.68 0.80
CA ILE A 68 5.73 5.86 1.85
C ILE A 68 5.55 4.55 2.63
N MET A 69 5.34 3.43 1.95
CA MET A 69 5.21 2.12 2.61
C MET A 69 6.45 1.80 3.46
N ILE A 70 7.64 2.00 2.90
CA ILE A 70 8.90 1.63 3.55
C ILE A 70 9.20 2.52 4.77
N VAL A 71 8.95 3.83 4.67
CA VAL A 71 9.28 4.77 5.75
C VAL A 71 8.21 4.82 6.82
N VAL A 72 6.93 4.72 6.44
CA VAL A 72 5.80 4.93 7.37
C VAL A 72 5.30 3.62 7.97
N VAL A 73 5.23 2.55 7.17
CA VAL A 73 4.56 1.31 7.58
C VAL A 73 5.55 0.27 8.10
N MET A 74 6.64 -0.01 7.36
CA MET A 74 7.59 -1.08 7.71
C MET A 74 8.31 -0.95 9.07
N PRO A 75 8.50 0.23 9.70
CA PRO A 75 9.08 0.30 11.04
C PRO A 75 8.20 -0.32 12.15
N VAL A 76 6.88 -0.28 11.97
CA VAL A 76 5.91 -0.79 12.96
C VAL A 76 6.00 -2.30 13.15
N PRO A 77 5.90 -3.15 12.11
CA PRO A 77 5.98 -4.60 12.28
C PRO A 77 7.36 -5.01 12.79
N ILE A 78 8.44 -4.28 12.46
CA ILE A 78 9.76 -4.50 13.06
C ILE A 78 9.71 -4.30 14.58
N ALA A 79 9.16 -3.17 15.04
CA ALA A 79 9.03 -2.89 16.47
C ALA A 79 8.17 -3.94 17.18
N THR A 80 7.04 -4.31 16.59
CA THR A 80 6.15 -5.37 17.10
C THR A 80 6.84 -6.72 17.17
N CYS A 81 7.54 -7.15 16.11
CA CYS A 81 8.21 -8.44 16.06
C CYS A 81 9.39 -8.55 17.04
N VAL A 82 10.10 -7.44 17.30
CA VAL A 82 11.14 -7.38 18.34
C VAL A 82 10.54 -7.44 19.74
N SER A 83 9.39 -6.81 19.94
CA SER A 83 8.73 -6.73 21.25
C SER A 83 7.91 -7.98 21.57
N GLY A 84 7.50 -8.75 20.56
CA GLY A 84 6.59 -9.89 20.66
C GLY A 84 5.11 -9.49 20.79
N GLU A 85 4.81 -8.19 20.88
CA GLU A 85 3.44 -7.67 21.00
C GLU A 85 3.32 -6.26 20.40
N TRP A 86 2.08 -5.82 20.16
CA TRP A 86 1.79 -4.45 19.77
C TRP A 86 2.00 -3.49 20.95
N ILE A 87 3.00 -2.62 20.85
CA ILE A 87 3.39 -1.67 21.90
C ILE A 87 2.80 -0.26 21.72
N PHE A 88 2.04 -0.02 20.65
CA PHE A 88 1.49 1.31 20.36
C PHE A 88 0.17 1.49 21.13
N GLY A 89 0.22 2.17 22.28
CA GLY A 89 -0.94 2.41 23.15
C GLY A 89 -0.80 1.77 24.52
N SER A 90 -1.25 2.47 25.56
CA SER A 90 -1.14 2.05 26.96
C SER A 90 -2.36 1.27 27.48
N THR A 91 -3.54 1.50 26.90
CA THR A 91 -4.79 0.77 27.20
C THR A 91 -5.19 -0.10 26.00
N VAL A 92 -6.01 -1.13 26.23
CA VAL A 92 -6.58 -1.97 25.15
C VAL A 92 -7.26 -1.12 24.08
N SER A 93 -8.08 -0.14 24.49
CA SER A 93 -8.74 0.79 23.56
C SER A 93 -7.76 1.62 22.73
N SER A 94 -6.63 2.06 23.32
CA SER A 94 -5.60 2.79 22.58
C SER A 94 -4.76 1.90 21.66
N LYS A 95 -4.56 0.62 22.02
CA LYS A 95 -3.94 -0.39 21.16
C LYS A 95 -4.83 -0.68 19.96
N LEU A 96 -6.14 -0.83 20.17
CA LEU A 96 -7.12 -0.99 19.09
C LEU A 96 -7.13 0.21 18.14
N ALA A 97 -7.22 1.44 18.67
CA ALA A 97 -7.27 2.64 17.84
C ALA A 97 -5.99 2.85 17.01
N SER A 98 -4.81 2.59 17.59
CA SER A 98 -3.54 2.68 16.86
C SER A 98 -3.38 1.53 15.84
N CYS A 99 -3.86 0.33 16.18
CA CYS A 99 -3.92 -0.81 15.28
C CYS A 99 -4.80 -0.52 14.07
N GLU A 100 -5.99 0.04 14.29
CA GLU A 100 -6.91 0.42 13.22
C GLU A 100 -6.30 1.50 12.32
N ALA A 101 -5.69 2.53 12.90
CA ALA A 101 -5.03 3.59 12.16
C ALA A 101 -3.88 3.04 11.30
N MET A 102 -3.05 2.16 11.86
CA MET A 102 -1.93 1.58 11.13
C MET A 102 -2.38 0.56 10.08
N GLY A 103 -3.40 -0.23 10.37
CA GLY A 103 -4.00 -1.15 9.39
C GLY A 103 -4.59 -0.39 8.21
N THR A 104 -5.23 0.75 8.46
CA THR A 104 -5.72 1.66 7.42
C THR A 104 -4.57 2.18 6.56
N LEU A 105 -3.47 2.65 7.19
CA LEU A 105 -2.29 3.12 6.48
C LEU A 105 -1.61 2.02 5.65
N PHE A 106 -1.55 0.80 6.17
CA PHE A 106 -1.00 -0.35 5.47
C PHE A 106 -1.82 -0.73 4.25
N ALA A 107 -3.15 -0.84 4.40
CA ALA A 107 -4.05 -1.13 3.30
C ALA A 107 -3.97 -0.04 2.20
N TRP A 108 -3.95 1.24 2.61
CA TRP A 108 -3.83 2.38 1.69
C TRP A 108 -2.49 2.39 0.95
N SER A 109 -1.38 2.21 1.66
CA SER A 109 -0.05 2.18 1.05
C SER A 109 0.12 1.01 0.09
N THR A 110 -0.41 -0.17 0.45
CA THR A 110 -0.38 -1.37 -0.41
C THR A 110 -1.19 -1.17 -1.68
N LEU A 111 -2.37 -0.56 -1.56
CA LEU A 111 -3.23 -0.29 -2.70
C LEU A 111 -2.59 0.72 -3.66
N ILE A 112 -2.05 1.82 -3.15
CA ILE A 112 -1.36 2.82 -3.99
C ILE A 112 -0.12 2.21 -4.66
N ALA A 113 0.69 1.43 -3.93
CA ALA A 113 1.86 0.77 -4.52
C ALA A 113 1.47 -0.17 -5.67
N THR A 114 0.40 -0.96 -5.47
CA THR A 114 -0.12 -1.90 -6.48
C THR A 114 -0.67 -1.15 -7.70
N GLU A 115 -1.53 -0.15 -7.51
CA GLU A 115 -2.06 0.68 -8.61
C GLU A 115 -0.93 1.39 -9.36
N SER A 116 0.09 1.89 -8.65
CA SER A 116 1.23 2.56 -9.26
C SER A 116 2.04 1.62 -10.15
N LEU A 117 2.24 0.37 -9.73
CA LEU A 117 2.90 -0.67 -10.53
C LEU A 117 2.09 -1.00 -11.79
N VAL A 118 0.76 -1.08 -11.66
CA VAL A 118 -0.14 -1.33 -12.79
C VAL A 118 -0.10 -0.18 -13.79
N LEU A 119 -0.23 1.07 -13.33
CA LEU A 119 -0.12 2.26 -14.17
C LEU A 119 1.22 2.33 -14.92
N LEU A 120 2.34 2.07 -14.23
CA LEU A 120 3.66 2.01 -14.87
C LEU A 120 3.73 0.89 -15.92
N SER A 121 3.18 -0.28 -15.63
CA SER A 121 3.18 -1.41 -16.56
C SER A 121 2.37 -1.11 -17.82
N PHE A 122 1.20 -0.49 -17.67
CA PHE A 122 0.37 -0.08 -18.80
C PHE A 122 1.05 1.00 -19.65
N ASP A 123 1.63 2.01 -19.00
CA ASP A 123 2.39 3.05 -19.70
C ASP A 123 3.49 2.44 -20.57
N ARG A 124 4.28 1.50 -20.02
CA ARG A 124 5.34 0.81 -20.75
C ARG A 124 4.81 -0.05 -21.89
N PHE A 125 3.70 -0.75 -21.69
CA PHE A 125 3.06 -1.54 -22.74
C PHE A 125 2.66 -0.67 -23.93
N PHE A 126 1.96 0.45 -23.70
CA PHE A 126 1.54 1.34 -24.79
C PHE A 126 2.72 2.06 -25.44
N PHE A 127 3.72 2.47 -24.66
CA PHE A 127 4.94 3.08 -25.18
C PHE A 127 5.67 2.14 -26.16
N ILE A 128 5.75 0.84 -25.84
CA ILE A 128 6.44 -0.16 -26.67
C ILE A 128 5.58 -0.61 -27.86
N VAL A 129 4.33 -1.01 -27.61
CA VAL A 129 3.47 -1.66 -28.62
C VAL A 129 2.78 -0.65 -29.54
N LYS A 130 2.48 0.56 -29.04
CA LYS A 130 1.75 1.62 -29.76
C LYS A 130 2.57 2.90 -29.86
N ALA A 131 3.88 2.78 -30.03
CA ALA A 131 4.84 3.89 -30.09
C ALA A 131 4.39 5.08 -30.98
N GLY A 132 3.80 4.79 -32.16
CA GLY A 132 3.37 5.82 -33.11
C GLY A 132 2.17 6.67 -32.66
N LYS A 133 1.30 6.16 -31.78
CA LYS A 133 0.12 6.88 -31.27
C LYS A 133 0.29 7.36 -29.83
N TYR A 134 1.24 6.79 -29.09
CA TYR A 134 1.45 7.07 -27.67
C TYR A 134 1.68 8.56 -27.39
N ASN A 135 2.59 9.21 -28.13
CA ASN A 135 2.91 10.63 -27.94
C ASN A 135 1.74 11.58 -28.26
N GLU A 136 0.78 11.16 -29.07
CA GLU A 136 -0.41 11.96 -29.38
C GLU A 136 -1.49 11.83 -28.29
N HIS A 137 -1.54 10.69 -27.60
CA HIS A 137 -2.62 10.36 -26.66
C HIS A 137 -2.23 10.60 -25.20
N MET A 138 -0.98 10.31 -24.82
CA MET A 138 -0.50 10.40 -23.44
C MET A 138 0.39 11.64 -23.24
N THR A 139 -0.01 12.52 -22.32
CA THR A 139 0.73 13.74 -21.98
C THR A 139 1.02 13.79 -20.48
N VAL A 140 2.03 14.56 -20.06
CA VAL A 140 2.39 14.71 -18.64
C VAL A 140 1.18 15.17 -17.81
N LYS A 141 0.34 16.06 -18.35
CA LYS A 141 -0.87 16.54 -17.67
C LYS A 141 -1.87 15.40 -17.43
N LYS A 142 -2.10 14.53 -18.43
CA LYS A 142 -2.98 13.36 -18.27
C LYS A 142 -2.42 12.38 -17.24
N ALA A 143 -1.11 12.08 -17.31
CA ALA A 143 -0.45 11.21 -16.33
C ALA A 143 -0.59 11.74 -14.89
N LEU A 144 -0.42 13.05 -14.67
CA LEU A 144 -0.63 13.66 -13.36
C LEU A 144 -2.09 13.54 -12.88
N ILE A 145 -3.07 13.75 -13.77
CA ILE A 145 -4.49 13.57 -13.44
C ILE A 145 -4.78 12.12 -13.06
N ILE A 146 -4.26 11.14 -13.81
CA ILE A 146 -4.42 9.71 -13.53
C ILE A 146 -3.84 9.35 -12.17
N VAL A 147 -2.63 9.84 -11.86
CA VAL A 147 -2.01 9.65 -10.53
C VAL A 147 -2.86 10.26 -9.42
N VAL A 148 -3.30 11.52 -9.55
CA VAL A 148 -4.14 12.13 -8.51
C VAL A 148 -5.46 11.37 -8.33
N ALA A 149 -6.08 10.94 -9.43
CA ALA A 149 -7.29 10.14 -9.40
C ALA A 149 -7.08 8.78 -8.72
N SER A 150 -5.95 8.11 -8.95
CA SER A 150 -5.67 6.81 -8.33
C SER A 150 -5.47 6.93 -6.81
N TRP A 151 -4.88 8.03 -6.32
CA TRP A 151 -4.74 8.28 -4.89
C TRP A 151 -6.09 8.57 -4.21
N ILE A 152 -6.94 9.37 -4.86
CA ILE A 152 -8.31 9.60 -4.37
C ILE A 152 -9.08 8.28 -4.35
N LEU A 153 -9.00 7.49 -5.42
CA LEU A 153 -9.65 6.19 -5.50
C LEU A 153 -9.17 5.26 -4.39
N ALA A 154 -7.86 5.11 -4.18
CA ALA A 154 -7.31 4.30 -3.11
C ALA A 154 -7.81 4.70 -1.71
N THR A 155 -7.97 6.00 -1.48
CA THR A 155 -8.51 6.54 -0.22
C THR A 155 -9.98 6.15 -0.04
N ILE A 156 -10.79 6.25 -1.09
CA ILE A 156 -12.20 5.82 -1.07
C ILE A 156 -12.29 4.31 -0.80
N LEU A 157 -11.43 3.50 -1.44
CA LEU A 157 -11.48 2.04 -1.34
C LEU A 157 -11.07 1.50 0.04
N VAL A 158 -10.25 2.24 0.79
CA VAL A 158 -9.82 1.86 2.14
C VAL A 158 -10.77 2.37 3.23
N SER A 159 -11.64 3.33 2.93
CA SER A 159 -12.61 3.88 3.88
C SER A 159 -13.74 2.95 4.40
N PRO A 160 -14.18 1.85 3.73
CA PRO A 160 -15.34 1.06 4.18
C PRO A 160 -15.35 0.59 5.65
N PRO A 161 -14.22 0.17 6.26
CA PRO A 161 -14.19 -0.19 7.68
C PRO A 161 -14.64 0.95 8.61
N GLN A 162 -14.36 2.21 8.26
CA GLN A 162 -14.77 3.39 9.03
C GLN A 162 -16.30 3.60 9.05
N TYR A 163 -17.01 2.96 8.12
CA TYR A 163 -18.48 2.99 8.00
C TYR A 163 -19.14 1.68 8.46
N GLY A 164 -18.40 0.79 9.11
CA GLY A 164 -18.93 -0.46 9.66
C GLY A 164 -18.99 -1.64 8.68
N PHE A 165 -18.30 -1.57 7.54
CA PHE A 165 -18.23 -2.67 6.55
C PHE A 165 -17.04 -3.63 6.76
N GLY A 166 -16.60 -3.79 8.01
CA GLY A 166 -15.44 -4.57 8.41
C GLY A 166 -14.65 -3.83 9.48
N GLY A 167 -13.46 -4.34 9.80
CA GLY A 167 -12.55 -3.68 10.73
C GLY A 167 -11.09 -4.00 10.40
N PHE A 168 -10.18 -3.61 11.28
CA PHE A 168 -8.79 -4.01 11.23
C PHE A 168 -8.48 -4.80 12.49
N ASN A 169 -7.86 -5.97 12.33
CA ASN A 169 -7.46 -6.83 13.43
C ASN A 169 -5.96 -7.03 13.40
N PHE A 170 -5.37 -7.25 14.57
CA PHE A 170 -3.97 -7.60 14.70
C PHE A 170 -3.73 -8.97 14.06
N ALA A 171 -2.77 -9.04 13.14
CA ALA A 171 -2.34 -10.30 12.56
C ALA A 171 -1.14 -10.84 13.33
N GLU A 172 -1.40 -11.85 14.15
CA GLU A 172 -0.40 -12.56 14.94
C GLU A 172 0.70 -13.20 14.09
N SER A 173 0.46 -13.35 12.77
CA SER A 173 1.37 -13.98 11.82
C SER A 173 2.47 -13.07 11.25
N TYR A 174 2.30 -11.75 11.32
CA TYR A 174 3.29 -10.80 10.77
C TYR A 174 3.42 -9.50 11.57
N GLY A 175 2.81 -9.41 12.76
CA GLY A 175 3.03 -8.31 13.69
C GLY A 175 2.46 -6.97 13.23
N LEU A 176 1.43 -6.98 12.38
CA LEU A 176 0.79 -5.78 11.84
C LEU A 176 -0.72 -5.94 11.83
N CYS A 177 -1.44 -4.82 11.84
CA CYS A 177 -2.88 -4.84 11.71
C CYS A 177 -3.30 -4.90 10.24
N GLY A 178 -4.17 -5.85 9.92
CA GLY A 178 -4.68 -6.10 8.57
C GLY A 178 -6.20 -5.99 8.52
N PRO A 179 -6.77 -5.79 7.33
CA PRO A 179 -8.21 -5.69 7.20
C PRO A 179 -8.87 -7.04 7.52
N SER A 180 -9.81 -7.01 8.44
CA SER A 180 -10.70 -8.12 8.81
C SER A 180 -12.06 -7.86 8.18
N PHE A 181 -12.30 -8.50 7.05
CA PHE A 181 -13.56 -8.35 6.33
C PHE A 181 -14.53 -9.48 6.69
N ARG A 182 -15.82 -9.16 6.78
CA ARG A 182 -16.90 -10.17 6.72
C ARG A 182 -16.89 -10.84 5.34
N SER A 183 -17.42 -12.05 5.18
CA SER A 183 -17.35 -12.82 3.92
C SER A 183 -17.81 -12.05 2.66
N VAL A 184 -18.80 -11.17 2.81
CA VAL A 184 -19.28 -10.26 1.76
C VAL A 184 -18.31 -9.09 1.54
N GLY A 185 -17.71 -8.54 2.60
CA GLY A 185 -16.77 -7.43 2.53
C GLY A 185 -15.49 -7.77 1.77
N PHE A 186 -14.95 -8.99 1.95
CA PHE A 186 -13.77 -9.44 1.21
C PHE A 186 -14.06 -9.56 -0.29
N SER A 187 -15.24 -10.09 -0.64
CA SER A 187 -15.66 -10.24 -2.03
C SER A 187 -15.88 -8.88 -2.70
N VAL A 188 -16.46 -7.91 -1.98
CA VAL A 188 -16.64 -6.53 -2.46
C VAL A 188 -15.27 -5.83 -2.60
N TYR A 189 -14.42 -5.90 -1.58
CA TYR A 189 -13.07 -5.31 -1.61
C TYR A 189 -12.23 -5.85 -2.78
N GLY A 190 -12.21 -7.17 -2.96
CA GLY A 190 -11.52 -7.81 -4.08
C GLY A 190 -12.11 -7.41 -5.45
N SER A 191 -13.43 -7.41 -5.59
CA SER A 191 -14.10 -7.02 -6.84
C SER A 191 -13.83 -5.56 -7.20
N VAL A 192 -13.78 -4.68 -6.20
CA VAL A 192 -13.56 -3.26 -6.40
C VAL A 192 -12.09 -2.94 -6.68
N ILE A 193 -11.14 -3.64 -6.07
CA ILE A 193 -9.72 -3.57 -6.46
C ILE A 193 -9.55 -4.05 -7.90
N ILE A 194 -10.13 -5.19 -8.26
CA ILE A 194 -10.05 -5.68 -9.64
C ILE A 194 -10.68 -4.66 -10.59
N GLY A 195 -11.82 -4.06 -10.21
CA GLY A 195 -12.46 -2.98 -10.94
C GLY A 195 -11.60 -1.73 -11.08
N SER A 196 -10.92 -1.28 -10.01
CA SER A 196 -10.03 -0.11 -10.06
C SER A 196 -8.83 -0.37 -10.97
N LEU A 197 -8.21 -1.54 -10.85
CA LEU A 197 -7.11 -1.96 -11.70
C LEU A 197 -7.54 -2.02 -13.17
N ILE A 198 -8.78 -2.44 -13.47
CA ILE A 198 -9.35 -2.43 -14.83
C ILE A 198 -9.65 -1.01 -15.30
N ILE A 199 -10.17 -0.14 -14.45
CA ILE A 199 -10.42 1.27 -14.80
C ILE A 199 -9.10 1.99 -15.11
N SER A 200 -8.03 1.69 -14.37
CA SER A 200 -6.66 2.15 -14.65
C SER A 200 -6.14 1.70 -16.03
N ILE A 201 -6.80 0.73 -16.70
CA ILE A 201 -6.53 0.29 -18.09
C ILE A 201 -7.31 1.11 -19.12
N VAL A 202 -8.52 1.54 -18.76
CA VAL A 202 -9.50 2.14 -19.68
C VAL A 202 -9.38 3.66 -19.76
N VAL A 203 -8.81 4.30 -18.73
CA VAL A 203 -8.48 5.74 -18.68
C VAL A 203 -7.13 6.02 -19.32
#